data_AF-W2TCD5-F1
#
_entry.id   AF-W2TCD5-F1
#
_cell.length_a   1.000
_cell.length_b   1.000
_cell.length_c   1.000
_cell.angle_alpha   90.00
_cell.angle_beta   90.00
_cell.angle_gamma   90.00
#
_symmetry.space_group_name_H-M   'P 1'
#
loop_
_entity.id
_entity.type
_entity.pdbx_description
1 polymer ?
#
loop_
_entity_poly.entity_id
_entity_poly.type
_entity_poly.pdbx_seq_one_letter_code
_entity_poly.pdbx_strand_id
1 'polypeptide(L)'
;DVLAVVDKIDPVNKFISRQGRECVKRDIQLIDQSSTVVQLTLWGDQAENFDEHALGQVISIKGALVKEWNGAFSLAVASASKIELSPQLDEVPALYEWYSSERATVDAKTISMAASGGSDAFGRDLRFIGTATALQLGNEEALPNGRYMNLKAMITTIKTDTALYQSCSNEGCSKKVVQLGVNQYRCEKCDSTNDSFKWAYMVQAELTDLSGSLWVTMFSSSATKVFGMEAQALGELKENDKEAYDRVLTDVCFKYFNWRINAKTNTYNEETRMRYSVLGCDPVPYDRYIAQLEQTLEKLEQLEC
;
A
#
# COMPACT_ATOMS: atom_id res chain seq x y z
N ASP A 1 -3.89 13.69 17.03
CA ASP A 1 -2.83 14.24 17.90
C ASP A 1 -1.96 13.09 18.40
N VAL A 2 -0.71 13.37 18.74
CA VAL A 2 0.29 12.37 19.15
C VAL A 2 1.00 12.88 20.40
N LEU A 3 1.26 12.00 21.36
CA LEU A 3 2.12 12.23 22.53
C LEU A 3 3.09 11.05 22.61
N ALA A 4 4.39 11.31 22.57
CA ALA A 4 5.43 10.27 22.53
C ALA A 4 6.77 10.82 23.04
N VAL A 5 7.77 9.96 23.24
CA VAL A 5 9.15 10.37 23.53
C VAL A 5 9.96 10.40 22.24
N VAL A 6 10.85 11.38 22.09
CA VAL A 6 11.82 11.45 20.99
C VAL A 6 12.94 10.44 21.24
N ASP A 7 12.90 9.32 20.51
CA ASP A 7 13.82 8.20 20.67
C ASP A 7 15.12 8.39 19.88
N LYS A 8 15.02 9.04 18.71
CA LYS A 8 16.15 9.29 17.83
C LYS A 8 15.91 10.53 16.96
N ILE A 9 16.96 11.30 16.73
CA ILE A 9 16.97 12.43 15.79
C ILE A 9 18.04 12.16 14.74
N ASP A 10 17.66 12.03 13.47
CA ASP A 10 18.62 11.88 12.39
C ASP A 10 19.18 13.25 11.95
N PRO A 11 20.39 13.30 11.35
CA PRO A 11 20.95 14.53 10.79
C PRO A 11 20.06 15.14 9.71
N VAL A 12 20.16 16.47 9.52
CA VAL A 12 19.49 17.14 8.39
C VAL A 12 20.05 16.61 7.08
N ASN A 13 19.15 16.22 6.18
CA ASN A 13 19.46 15.79 4.83
C ASN A 13 18.98 16.85 3.82
N LYS A 14 19.92 17.40 3.04
CA LYS A 14 19.63 18.35 1.95
C LYS A 14 19.86 17.66 0.61
N PHE A 15 18.84 17.64 -0.25
CA PHE A 15 18.90 16.97 -1.54
C PHE A 15 18.04 17.66 -2.60
N ILE A 16 18.32 17.40 -3.88
CA ILE A 16 17.49 17.86 -4.99
C ILE A 16 16.50 16.76 -5.35
N SER A 17 15.20 17.05 -5.30
CA SER A 17 14.14 16.13 -5.69
C SER A 17 14.21 15.77 -7.19
N ARG A 18 13.54 14.69 -7.60
CA ARG A 18 13.42 14.31 -9.02
C ARG A 18 12.80 15.41 -9.91
N GLN A 19 12.13 16.40 -9.30
CA GLN A 19 11.51 17.54 -9.99
C GLN A 19 12.42 18.78 -10.00
N GLY A 20 13.68 18.65 -9.59
CA GLY A 20 14.66 19.74 -9.59
C GLY A 20 14.53 20.72 -8.43
N ARG A 21 13.65 20.47 -7.45
CA ARG A 21 13.50 21.33 -6.27
C ARG A 21 14.47 20.92 -5.19
N GLU A 22 15.16 21.89 -4.59
CA GLU A 22 15.92 21.70 -3.35
C GLU A 22 14.96 21.34 -2.21
N CYS A 23 15.33 20.34 -1.43
CA CYS A 23 14.53 19.81 -0.34
C CYS A 23 15.43 19.64 0.88
N VAL A 24 14.96 20.12 2.02
CA VAL A 24 15.58 19.89 3.33
C VAL A 24 14.66 18.99 4.13
N LYS A 25 15.21 17.92 4.69
CA LYS A 25 14.45 16.86 5.37
C LYS A 25 15.17 16.46 6.64
N ARG A 26 14.42 16.19 7.71
CA ARG A 26 14.93 15.56 8.94
C ARG A 26 13.94 14.50 9.41
N ASP A 27 14.43 13.32 9.72
CA ASP A 27 13.63 12.22 10.25
C ASP A 27 13.87 12.07 11.76
N ILE A 28 12.78 11.87 12.51
CA ILE A 28 12.79 11.74 13.97
C ILE A 28 12.00 10.48 14.32
N GLN A 29 12.53 9.65 15.19
CA GLN A 29 11.82 8.47 15.70
C GLN A 29 11.14 8.82 17.01
N LEU A 30 9.85 8.52 17.09
CA LEU A 30 9.01 8.71 18.25
C LEU A 30 8.59 7.34 18.79
N ILE A 31 8.56 7.18 20.10
CA ILE A 31 8.17 5.94 20.78
C ILE A 31 7.29 6.23 22.00
N ASP A 32 6.40 5.30 22.33
CA ASP A 32 5.57 5.34 23.53
C ASP A 32 5.62 4.00 24.28
N GLN A 33 4.82 3.89 25.35
CA GLN A 33 4.72 2.69 26.20
C GLN A 33 4.32 1.41 25.46
N SER A 34 3.75 1.51 24.25
CA SER A 34 3.48 0.34 23.41
C SER A 34 4.74 -0.28 22.79
N SER A 35 5.90 0.34 22.99
CA SER A 35 7.18 -0.04 22.39
C SER A 35 7.16 -0.03 20.85
N THR A 36 6.26 0.77 20.28
CA THR A 36 6.12 0.96 18.84
C THR A 36 6.77 2.26 18.42
N VAL A 37 7.72 2.19 17.48
CA VAL A 37 8.42 3.33 16.92
C VAL A 37 7.74 3.81 15.65
N VAL A 38 7.44 5.10 15.58
CA VAL A 38 6.96 5.79 14.39
C VAL A 38 7.89 6.95 14.02
N GLN A 39 8.20 7.08 12.73
CA GLN A 39 9.00 8.14 12.16
C GLN A 39 8.13 9.36 11.86
N LEU A 40 8.53 10.49 12.42
CA LEU A 40 8.10 11.82 12.03
C LEU A 40 9.08 12.40 11.01
N THR A 41 8.59 12.77 9.83
CA THR A 41 9.39 13.48 8.82
C THR A 41 9.07 14.97 8.82
N LEU A 42 10.07 15.79 9.12
CA LEU A 42 10.05 17.24 9.01
C LEU A 42 10.67 17.71 7.69
N TRP A 43 10.20 18.86 7.20
CA TRP A 43 10.65 19.45 5.93
C TRP A 43 10.98 20.94 6.09
N GLY A 44 11.89 21.45 5.26
CA GLY A 44 12.24 22.87 5.19
C GLY A 44 12.75 23.42 6.53
N ASP A 45 12.28 24.61 6.91
CA ASP A 45 12.69 25.29 8.14
C ASP A 45 12.46 24.48 9.42
N GLN A 46 11.39 23.66 9.45
CA GLN A 46 11.10 22.77 10.58
C GLN A 46 12.14 21.65 10.69
N ALA A 47 12.70 21.19 9.58
CA ALA A 47 13.77 20.21 9.59
C ALA A 47 15.10 20.84 10.06
N GLU A 48 15.42 22.05 9.61
CA GLU A 48 16.68 22.72 9.95
C GLU A 48 16.72 23.14 11.43
N ASN A 49 15.63 23.72 11.92
CA ASN A 49 15.58 24.35 13.23
C ASN A 49 14.97 23.46 14.33
N PHE A 50 14.79 22.17 14.05
CA PHE A 50 14.36 21.23 15.09
C PHE A 50 15.41 21.16 16.20
N ASP A 51 14.96 21.29 17.45
CA ASP A 51 15.82 21.32 18.64
C ASP A 51 16.51 19.96 18.85
N GLU A 52 17.84 19.95 18.79
CA GLU A 52 18.63 18.73 19.03
C GLU A 52 18.56 18.27 20.49
N HIS A 53 18.23 19.17 21.42
CA HIS A 53 18.00 18.84 22.83
C HIS A 53 16.67 18.14 23.07
N ALA A 54 15.82 18.00 22.05
CA ALA A 54 14.57 17.27 22.15
C ALA A 54 14.76 15.77 22.39
N LEU A 55 15.96 15.21 22.17
CA LEU A 55 16.25 13.79 22.36
C LEU A 55 15.93 13.36 23.81
N GLY A 56 15.13 12.30 23.95
CA GLY A 56 14.66 11.79 25.25
C GLY A 56 13.55 12.63 25.89
N GLN A 57 13.11 13.74 25.28
CA GLN A 57 11.98 14.53 25.77
C GLN A 57 10.65 14.00 25.25
N VAL A 58 9.60 14.20 26.04
CA VAL A 58 8.22 14.00 25.57
C VAL A 58 7.87 15.12 24.59
N ILE A 59 7.31 14.75 23.45
CA ILE A 59 6.83 15.64 22.39
C ILE A 59 5.34 15.42 22.19
N SER A 60 4.59 16.52 22.08
CA SER A 60 3.22 16.48 21.59
C SER A 60 3.12 17.09 20.20
N ILE A 61 2.28 16.49 19.37
CA ILE A 61 2.01 16.94 18.00
C ILE A 61 0.51 17.01 17.79
N LYS A 62 -0.01 18.24 17.80
CA LYS A 62 -1.40 18.52 17.47
C LYS A 62 -1.55 18.63 15.95
N GLY A 63 -2.56 17.96 15.39
CA GLY A 63 -2.81 17.96 13.95
C GLY A 63 -1.72 17.26 13.14
N ALA A 64 -1.08 16.23 13.68
CA ALA A 64 -0.16 15.37 12.93
C ALA A 64 -0.90 14.70 11.74
N LEU A 65 -0.25 14.66 10.58
CA LEU A 65 -0.72 13.93 9.41
C LEU A 65 -0.17 12.51 9.44
N VAL A 66 -1.05 11.52 9.36
CA VAL A 66 -0.66 10.12 9.17
C VAL A 66 -0.46 9.87 7.68
N LYS A 67 0.71 9.38 7.30
CA LYS A 67 1.04 8.96 5.93
C LYS A 67 1.25 7.46 5.90
N GLU A 68 0.57 6.81 4.97
CA GLU A 68 0.81 5.40 4.65
C GLU A 68 1.52 5.29 3.29
N TRP A 69 2.66 4.60 3.25
CA TRP A 69 3.32 4.23 2.01
C TRP A 69 3.64 2.74 2.01
N ASN A 70 2.97 1.98 1.15
CA ASN A 70 3.13 0.54 1.05
C ASN A 70 2.97 -0.17 2.42
N GLY A 71 2.00 0.29 3.22
CA GLY A 71 1.76 -0.18 4.58
C GLY A 71 2.68 0.44 5.64
N ALA A 72 3.79 1.09 5.28
CA ALA A 72 4.59 1.83 6.26
C ALA A 72 3.83 3.06 6.74
N PHE A 73 3.70 3.24 8.04
CA PHE A 73 3.04 4.40 8.64
C PHE A 73 4.08 5.39 9.14
N SER A 74 3.99 6.64 8.70
CA SER A 74 4.84 7.73 9.15
C SER A 74 3.98 8.93 9.53
N LEU A 75 4.55 9.83 10.32
CA LEU A 75 3.95 11.09 10.67
C LEU A 75 4.58 12.21 9.84
N ALA A 76 3.78 13.20 9.51
CA ALA A 76 4.24 14.47 8.96
C ALA A 76 3.49 15.61 9.64
N VAL A 77 4.07 16.81 9.58
CA VAL A 77 3.40 18.03 10.00
C VAL A 77 2.87 18.81 8.80
N ALA A 78 1.70 19.41 8.99
CA ALA A 78 1.13 20.42 8.12
C ALA A 78 1.43 21.83 8.67
N SER A 79 1.12 22.87 7.90
CA SER A 79 1.24 24.26 8.35
C SER A 79 0.39 24.58 9.59
N ALA A 80 -0.71 23.86 9.79
CA ALA A 80 -1.60 24.02 10.95
C ALA A 80 -1.21 23.14 12.15
N SER A 81 -0.23 22.24 11.99
CA SER A 81 0.22 21.37 13.08
C SER A 81 0.99 22.19 14.13
N LYS A 82 0.88 21.79 15.40
CA LYS A 82 1.66 22.39 16.49
C LYS A 82 2.49 21.32 17.17
N ILE A 83 3.78 21.59 17.31
CA ILE A 83 4.72 20.76 18.07
C ILE A 83 5.03 21.48 19.38
N GLU A 84 4.97 20.75 20.48
CA GLU A 84 5.37 21.24 21.81
C GLU A 84 6.20 20.18 22.52
N LEU A 85 7.37 20.57 23.00
CA LEU A 85 8.27 19.72 23.80
C LEU A 85 7.95 19.88 25.28
N SER A 86 8.00 18.77 26.01
CA SER A 86 7.66 18.68 27.43
C SER A 86 6.36 19.41 27.79
N PRO A 87 5.24 19.08 27.12
CA PRO A 87 3.97 19.74 27.38
C PRO A 87 3.53 19.47 28.84
N GLN A 88 2.76 20.38 29.41
CA GLN A 88 2.24 20.23 30.79
C GLN A 88 0.95 19.39 30.77
N LEU A 89 1.11 18.07 30.67
CA LEU A 89 0.02 17.07 30.67
C LEU A 89 0.26 16.00 31.74
N ASP A 90 -0.82 15.43 32.28
CA ASP A 90 -0.76 14.45 33.37
C ASP A 90 -0.09 13.13 32.95
N GLU A 91 -0.10 12.80 31.66
CA GLU A 91 0.49 11.58 31.09
C GLU A 91 2.01 11.66 30.90
N VAL A 92 2.57 12.88 30.87
CA VAL A 92 3.99 13.13 30.55
C VAL A 92 4.95 12.50 31.56
N PRO A 93 4.72 12.58 32.89
CA PRO A 93 5.57 11.91 33.88
C PRO A 93 5.65 10.39 33.66
N ALA A 94 4.54 9.74 33.33
CA ALA A 94 4.51 8.29 33.11
C ALA A 94 5.33 7.87 31.87
N LEU A 95 5.33 8.69 30.81
CA LEU A 95 6.19 8.47 29.64
C LEU A 95 7.68 8.62 29.97
N TYR A 96 8.04 9.61 30.79
CA TYR A 96 9.42 9.79 31.23
C TYR A 96 9.90 8.63 32.12
N GLU A 97 9.07 8.20 33.06
CA GLU A 97 9.38 7.07 33.94
C GLU A 97 9.59 5.80 33.12
N TRP A 98 8.65 5.48 32.22
CA TRP A 98 8.78 4.32 31.33
C TRP A 98 10.03 4.42 30.43
N TYR A 99 10.28 5.57 29.82
CA TYR A 99 11.41 5.73 28.89
C TYR A 99 12.77 5.62 29.61
N SER A 100 12.86 6.08 30.85
CA SER A 100 14.10 5.98 31.64
C SER A 100 14.36 4.59 32.22
N SER A 101 13.30 3.83 32.52
CA SER A 101 13.40 2.54 33.22
C SER A 101 13.36 1.33 32.30
N GLU A 102 12.51 1.34 31.27
CA GLU A 102 12.19 0.15 30.48
C GLU A 102 12.75 0.22 29.05
N ARG A 103 12.74 1.41 28.42
CA ARG A 103 13.06 1.58 26.99
C ARG A 103 14.32 0.85 26.53
N ALA A 104 15.40 0.92 27.32
CA ALA A 104 16.70 0.33 26.96
C ALA A 104 16.68 -1.21 26.87
N THR A 105 15.69 -1.84 27.53
CA THR A 105 15.56 -3.31 27.62
C THR A 105 14.46 -3.87 26.71
N VAL A 106 13.64 -3.01 26.12
CA VAL A 106 12.52 -3.46 25.27
C VAL A 106 12.92 -3.47 23.80
N ASP A 107 12.60 -4.57 23.13
CA ASP A 107 12.67 -4.68 21.68
C ASP A 107 11.57 -3.81 21.04
N ALA A 108 11.98 -2.71 20.42
CA ALA A 108 11.07 -1.77 19.80
C ALA A 108 10.66 -2.21 18.39
N LYS A 109 9.36 -2.11 18.08
CA LYS A 109 8.81 -2.43 16.76
C LYS A 109 8.61 -1.17 15.92
N THR A 110 9.29 -1.06 14.79
CA THR A 110 9.15 0.11 13.90
C THR A 110 8.06 -0.09 12.84
N ILE A 111 7.09 0.83 12.76
CA ILE A 111 6.00 0.77 11.77
C ILE A 111 6.23 1.66 10.53
N SER A 112 7.29 2.46 10.52
CA SER A 112 7.57 3.47 9.49
C SER A 112 8.49 3.02 8.37
N MET A 113 9.07 1.84 8.49
CA MET A 113 9.75 1.21 7.37
C MET A 113 8.73 0.36 6.61
N ALA A 114 8.70 0.51 5.28
CA ALA A 114 7.99 -0.47 4.45
C ALA A 114 8.69 -1.79 4.71
N ALA A 115 7.96 -2.75 5.27
CA ALA A 115 8.54 -4.05 5.53
C ALA A 115 9.02 -4.60 4.19
N SER A 116 10.34 -4.65 4.02
CA SER A 116 10.98 -5.46 3.02
C SER A 116 10.73 -6.92 3.41
N GLY A 117 9.55 -7.45 3.06
CA GLY A 117 9.21 -8.86 3.18
C GLY A 117 9.12 -9.44 4.62
N GLY A 118 9.22 -8.62 5.67
CA GLY A 118 9.19 -9.09 7.07
C GLY A 118 7.84 -9.64 7.54
N SER A 119 7.88 -10.47 8.58
CA SER A 119 6.71 -11.12 9.20
C SER A 119 5.57 -10.16 9.58
N ASP A 120 5.94 -8.96 10.01
CA ASP A 120 5.06 -8.02 10.70
C ASP A 120 4.08 -7.25 9.79
N ALA A 121 4.45 -6.98 8.54
CA ALA A 121 3.55 -6.31 7.60
C ALA A 121 2.46 -7.23 7.04
N PHE A 122 2.68 -8.55 7.07
CA PHE A 122 1.65 -9.49 6.62
C PHE A 122 0.43 -9.40 7.54
N GLY A 123 0.62 -9.64 8.84
CA GLY A 123 -0.45 -9.65 9.84
C GLY A 123 -1.13 -8.29 10.02
N ARG A 124 -0.35 -7.20 10.09
CA ARG A 124 -0.88 -5.83 10.23
C ARG A 124 -1.85 -5.45 9.11
N ASP A 125 -1.53 -5.81 7.87
CA ASP A 125 -2.31 -5.44 6.70
C ASP A 125 -3.30 -6.53 6.27
N LEU A 126 -3.31 -7.69 6.94
CA LEU A 126 -4.22 -8.79 6.65
C LEU A 126 -5.67 -8.37 6.93
N ARG A 127 -6.55 -8.53 5.94
CA ARG A 127 -7.97 -8.26 6.08
C ARG A 127 -8.78 -9.40 5.48
N PHE A 128 -9.97 -9.62 6.04
CA PHE A 128 -11.02 -10.36 5.38
C PHE A 128 -11.75 -9.46 4.37
N ILE A 129 -12.15 -10.02 3.24
CA ILE A 129 -12.84 -9.29 2.17
C ILE A 129 -14.12 -8.63 2.69
N GLY A 130 -14.92 -9.35 3.49
CA GLY A 130 -16.15 -8.85 4.08
C GLY A 130 -15.92 -7.64 4.98
N THR A 131 -14.85 -7.63 5.78
CA THR A 131 -14.47 -6.47 6.60
C THR A 131 -14.06 -5.28 5.72
N ALA A 132 -13.24 -5.55 4.69
CA ALA A 132 -12.76 -4.50 3.79
C ALA A 132 -13.90 -3.81 3.02
N THR A 133 -14.90 -4.59 2.57
CA THR A 133 -16.05 -4.07 1.85
C THR A 133 -17.06 -3.39 2.77
N ALA A 134 -17.40 -3.98 3.92
CA ALA A 134 -18.36 -3.42 4.87
C ALA A 134 -17.92 -2.06 5.43
N LEU A 135 -16.62 -1.91 5.72
CA LEU A 135 -16.05 -0.67 6.23
C LEU A 135 -15.58 0.29 5.13
N GLN A 136 -15.72 -0.08 3.86
CA GLN A 136 -15.20 0.68 2.70
C GLN A 136 -13.73 1.10 2.89
N LEU A 137 -12.89 0.17 3.33
CA LEU A 137 -11.46 0.42 3.58
C LEU A 137 -10.79 0.94 2.30
N GLY A 138 -10.16 2.13 2.38
CA GLY A 138 -9.64 2.86 1.22
C GLY A 138 -10.48 4.10 0.83
N ASN A 139 -11.61 4.34 1.50
CA ASN A 139 -12.39 5.58 1.43
C ASN A 139 -12.10 6.52 2.62
N GLU A 140 -10.84 6.59 3.05
CA GLU A 140 -10.42 7.52 4.11
C GLU A 140 -9.83 8.79 3.52
N GLU A 141 -10.33 9.95 3.93
CA GLU A 141 -9.80 11.27 3.49
C GLU A 141 -8.30 11.43 3.81
N ALA A 142 -7.86 10.86 4.93
CA ALA A 142 -6.46 10.84 5.34
C ALA A 142 -5.56 9.98 4.42
N LEU A 143 -6.14 9.10 3.58
CA LEU A 143 -5.41 8.18 2.70
C LEU A 143 -5.75 8.45 1.21
N PRO A 144 -5.32 9.59 0.64
CA PRO A 144 -5.66 9.96 -0.75
C PRO A 144 -5.06 9.02 -1.80
N ASN A 145 -4.06 8.21 -1.44
CA ASN A 145 -3.47 7.19 -2.30
C ASN A 145 -4.10 5.80 -2.11
N GLY A 146 -5.19 5.73 -1.35
CA GLY A 146 -5.84 4.48 -0.96
C GLY A 146 -5.11 3.76 0.16
N ARG A 147 -5.71 2.67 0.61
CA ARG A 147 -5.22 1.80 1.67
C ARG A 147 -4.61 0.52 1.08
N TYR A 148 -3.47 0.10 1.62
CA TYR A 148 -2.83 -1.14 1.21
C TYR A 148 -3.22 -2.29 2.15
N MET A 149 -3.58 -3.44 1.59
CA MET A 149 -4.06 -4.59 2.36
C MET A 149 -3.53 -5.90 1.78
N ASN A 150 -3.47 -6.92 2.63
CA ASN A 150 -3.22 -8.31 2.25
C ASN A 150 -4.52 -9.10 2.36
N LEU A 151 -4.83 -9.90 1.35
CA LEU A 151 -5.98 -10.80 1.35
C LEU A 151 -5.50 -12.23 1.10
N LYS A 152 -5.87 -13.18 1.96
CA LYS A 152 -5.81 -14.60 1.60
C LYS A 152 -7.10 -14.97 0.88
N ALA A 153 -7.05 -15.07 -0.44
CA ALA A 153 -8.24 -15.33 -1.26
C ALA A 153 -7.90 -16.20 -2.46
N MET A 154 -8.92 -16.80 -3.06
CA MET A 154 -8.82 -17.49 -4.34
C MET A 154 -9.46 -16.66 -5.44
N ILE A 155 -9.00 -16.83 -6.68
CA ILE A 155 -9.74 -16.33 -7.84
C ILE A 155 -10.89 -17.28 -8.12
N THR A 156 -12.13 -16.78 -8.14
CA THR A 156 -13.32 -17.56 -8.53
C THR A 156 -13.70 -17.33 -9.98
N THR A 157 -13.54 -16.11 -10.47
CA THR A 157 -13.98 -15.69 -11.79
C THR A 157 -12.95 -14.77 -12.44
N ILE A 158 -12.69 -14.94 -13.74
CA ILE A 158 -11.88 -14.01 -14.56
C ILE A 158 -12.69 -13.61 -15.79
N LYS A 159 -12.70 -12.32 -16.13
CA LYS A 159 -13.24 -11.86 -17.42
C LYS A 159 -12.20 -12.04 -18.51
N THR A 160 -12.28 -13.17 -19.22
CA THR A 160 -11.27 -13.55 -20.22
C THR A 160 -11.32 -12.67 -21.47
N ASP A 161 -12.50 -12.21 -21.89
CA ASP A 161 -12.64 -11.40 -23.12
C ASP A 161 -11.88 -10.07 -23.08
N THR A 162 -11.82 -9.46 -21.90
CA THR A 162 -11.23 -8.13 -21.66
C THR A 162 -9.88 -8.18 -20.94
N ALA A 163 -9.30 -9.36 -20.74
CA ALA A 163 -8.04 -9.54 -20.00
C ALA A 163 -6.82 -8.90 -20.68
N LEU A 164 -6.88 -8.70 -22.00
CA LEU A 164 -5.82 -8.05 -22.79
C LEU A 164 -6.35 -6.86 -23.59
N TYR A 165 -5.48 -5.88 -23.80
CA TYR A 165 -5.72 -4.75 -24.71
C TYR A 165 -4.47 -4.41 -25.53
N GLN A 166 -4.70 -3.79 -26.69
CA GLN A 166 -3.63 -3.25 -27.53
C GLN A 166 -3.10 -1.95 -26.92
N SER A 167 -1.80 -1.91 -26.63
CA SER A 167 -1.12 -0.77 -26.01
C SER A 167 -0.06 -0.17 -26.92
N CYS A 168 0.33 1.08 -26.64
CA CYS A 168 1.34 1.81 -27.40
C CYS A 168 2.67 1.04 -27.48
N SER A 169 3.29 1.01 -28.67
CA SER A 169 4.57 0.32 -28.87
C SER A 169 5.77 1.14 -28.38
N ASN A 170 5.62 2.44 -28.11
CA ASN A 170 6.70 3.29 -27.59
C ASN A 170 7.19 2.80 -26.22
N GLU A 171 8.49 2.91 -25.97
CA GLU A 171 9.09 2.54 -24.69
C GLU A 171 8.49 3.38 -23.53
N GLY A 172 8.18 2.73 -22.41
CA GLY A 172 7.60 3.37 -21.23
C GLY A 172 6.13 3.81 -21.36
N CYS A 173 5.42 3.47 -22.44
CA CYS A 173 4.02 3.79 -22.63
C CYS A 173 3.13 2.53 -22.68
N SER A 174 2.14 2.45 -21.77
CA SER A 174 1.15 1.36 -21.77
C SER A 174 -0.28 1.87 -22.05
N LYS A 175 -0.41 3.07 -22.62
CA LYS A 175 -1.73 3.65 -22.96
C LYS A 175 -2.37 2.81 -24.07
N LYS A 176 -3.67 2.52 -23.93
CA LYS A 176 -4.48 1.84 -24.96
C LYS A 176 -4.44 2.65 -26.26
N VAL A 177 -4.23 1.98 -27.38
CA VAL A 177 -4.22 2.59 -28.72
C VAL A 177 -5.60 2.48 -29.38
N VAL A 178 -5.87 3.38 -30.32
CA VAL A 178 -7.02 3.33 -31.22
C VAL A 178 -6.54 2.93 -32.60
N GLN A 179 -7.16 1.91 -33.19
CA GLN A 179 -6.84 1.49 -34.54
C GLN A 179 -7.55 2.41 -35.55
N LEU A 180 -6.77 3.12 -36.37
CA LEU A 180 -7.30 4.03 -37.41
C LEU A 180 -7.38 3.38 -38.79
N GLY A 181 -6.58 2.34 -39.02
CA GLY A 181 -6.50 1.61 -40.28
C GLY A 181 -5.71 0.31 -40.12
N VAL A 182 -5.39 -0.32 -41.26
CA VAL A 182 -4.51 -1.49 -41.28
C VAL A 182 -3.13 -1.06 -40.79
N ASN A 183 -2.63 -1.72 -39.73
CA ASN A 183 -1.34 -1.40 -39.12
C ASN A 183 -1.16 0.09 -38.82
N GLN A 184 -2.20 0.75 -38.29
CA GLN A 184 -2.11 2.13 -37.83
C GLN A 184 -2.77 2.28 -36.47
N TYR A 185 -1.93 2.45 -35.45
CA TYR A 185 -2.33 2.51 -34.05
C TYR A 185 -1.98 3.87 -33.46
N ARG A 186 -3.01 4.67 -33.18
CA ARG A 186 -2.87 6.01 -32.57
C ARG A 186 -2.81 5.91 -31.07
N CYS A 187 -1.78 6.51 -30.48
CA CYS A 187 -1.67 6.72 -29.05
C CYS A 187 -1.92 8.19 -28.70
N GLU A 188 -2.96 8.47 -27.91
CA GLU A 188 -3.25 9.84 -27.44
C GLU A 188 -2.19 10.38 -26.45
N LYS A 189 -1.55 9.50 -25.69
CA LYS A 189 -0.54 9.92 -24.69
C LYS A 189 0.78 10.35 -25.33
N CYS A 190 1.22 9.62 -26.36
CA CYS A 190 2.46 9.92 -27.08
C CYS A 190 2.24 10.84 -28.28
N ASP A 191 0.98 11.15 -28.59
CA ASP A 191 0.56 11.87 -29.79
C ASP A 191 1.17 11.33 -31.09
N SER A 192 1.36 10.01 -31.16
CA SER A 192 2.01 9.34 -32.28
C SER A 192 1.12 8.23 -32.86
N THR A 193 1.26 8.00 -34.17
CA THR A 193 0.66 6.86 -34.86
C THR A 193 1.78 5.89 -35.22
N ASN A 194 1.70 4.67 -34.71
CA ASN A 194 2.68 3.62 -34.94
C ASN A 194 2.09 2.53 -35.84
N ASP A 195 2.97 1.77 -36.50
CA ASP A 195 2.60 0.65 -37.37
C ASP A 195 2.23 -0.64 -36.60
N SER A 196 2.51 -0.65 -35.31
CA SER A 196 2.46 -1.82 -34.43
C SER A 196 1.94 -1.44 -33.05
N PHE A 197 1.55 -2.46 -32.28
CA PHE A 197 1.13 -2.35 -30.89
C PHE A 197 1.83 -3.42 -30.05
N LYS A 198 1.70 -3.32 -28.72
CA LYS A 198 2.11 -4.35 -27.77
C LYS A 198 0.88 -4.83 -26.99
N TRP A 199 0.74 -6.13 -26.76
CA TRP A 199 -0.29 -6.62 -25.86
C TRP A 199 0.03 -6.24 -24.41
N ALA A 200 -0.98 -5.85 -23.65
CA ALA A 200 -0.87 -5.55 -22.23
C ALA A 200 -2.04 -6.13 -21.44
N TYR A 201 -1.77 -6.56 -20.20
CA TYR A 201 -2.80 -7.07 -19.30
C TYR A 201 -3.62 -5.94 -18.68
N MET A 202 -4.93 -6.16 -18.62
CA MET A 202 -5.86 -5.44 -17.77
C MET A 202 -6.93 -6.42 -17.29
N VAL A 203 -6.51 -7.35 -16.43
CA VAL A 203 -7.35 -8.46 -16.02
C VAL A 203 -8.31 -8.01 -14.92
N GLN A 204 -9.59 -8.27 -15.13
CA GLN A 204 -10.61 -8.16 -14.09
C GLN A 204 -10.90 -9.55 -13.54
N ALA A 205 -10.66 -9.75 -12.25
CA ALA A 205 -10.87 -11.01 -11.57
C ALA A 205 -11.66 -10.80 -10.28
N GLU A 206 -12.45 -11.79 -9.90
CA GLU A 206 -13.13 -11.85 -8.62
C GLU A 206 -12.29 -12.65 -7.63
N LEU A 207 -11.89 -11.99 -6.54
CA LEU A 207 -11.26 -12.64 -5.40
C LEU A 207 -12.33 -12.99 -4.38
N THR A 208 -12.28 -14.20 -3.85
CA THR A 208 -13.24 -14.71 -2.86
C THR A 208 -12.50 -15.35 -1.69
N ASP A 209 -12.91 -15.00 -0.47
CA ASP A 209 -12.52 -15.65 0.77
C ASP A 209 -13.76 -16.14 1.54
N LEU A 210 -13.60 -16.58 2.78
CA LEU A 210 -14.71 -17.09 3.60
C LEU A 210 -15.77 -16.03 3.94
N SER A 211 -15.45 -14.74 3.81
CA SER A 211 -16.25 -13.61 4.28
C SER A 211 -16.94 -12.83 3.16
N GLY A 212 -16.56 -13.09 1.90
CA GLY A 212 -17.18 -12.47 0.75
C GLY A 212 -16.30 -12.49 -0.50
N SER A 213 -16.73 -11.74 -1.52
CA SER A 213 -15.99 -11.54 -2.75
C SER A 213 -15.84 -10.07 -3.11
N LEU A 214 -14.79 -9.74 -3.87
CA LEU A 214 -14.61 -8.42 -4.49
C LEU A 214 -13.94 -8.54 -5.85
N TRP A 215 -14.19 -7.56 -6.73
CA TRP A 215 -13.55 -7.47 -8.03
C TRP A 215 -12.25 -6.66 -7.94
N VAL A 216 -11.16 -7.22 -8.45
CA VAL A 216 -9.86 -6.56 -8.56
C VAL A 216 -9.45 -6.34 -10.02
N THR A 217 -8.57 -5.37 -10.23
CA THR A 217 -7.85 -5.18 -11.50
C THR A 217 -6.38 -5.54 -11.35
N MET A 218 -5.85 -6.35 -12.27
CA MET A 218 -4.44 -6.70 -12.38
C MET A 218 -3.86 -6.11 -13.67
N PHE A 219 -2.75 -5.39 -13.55
CA PHE A 219 -2.00 -4.85 -14.69
C PHE A 219 -0.79 -5.73 -14.99
N SER A 220 -0.11 -5.51 -16.12
CA SER A 220 0.95 -6.41 -16.60
C SER A 220 1.97 -6.83 -15.55
N SER A 221 2.45 -5.94 -14.68
CA SER A 221 3.43 -6.29 -13.64
C SER A 221 2.95 -7.33 -12.64
N SER A 222 1.67 -7.31 -12.25
CA SER A 222 1.08 -8.29 -11.33
C SER A 222 0.50 -9.48 -12.08
N ALA A 223 -0.15 -9.25 -13.22
CA ALA A 223 -0.76 -10.30 -14.04
C ALA A 223 0.28 -11.29 -14.59
N THR A 224 1.42 -10.83 -15.12
CA THR A 224 2.48 -11.72 -15.62
C THR A 224 2.96 -12.69 -14.53
N LYS A 225 3.07 -12.24 -13.27
CA LYS A 225 3.43 -13.11 -12.14
C LYS A 225 2.37 -14.15 -11.82
N VAL A 226 1.09 -13.75 -11.89
CA VAL A 226 -0.06 -14.63 -11.60
C VAL A 226 -0.22 -15.71 -12.65
N PHE A 227 -0.11 -15.36 -13.93
CA PHE A 227 -0.34 -16.29 -15.04
C PHE A 227 0.95 -16.99 -15.52
N GLY A 228 2.12 -16.55 -15.07
CA GLY A 228 3.42 -17.11 -15.49
C GLY A 228 3.70 -16.92 -16.98
N MET A 229 3.05 -15.95 -17.64
CA MET A 229 3.15 -15.72 -19.07
C MET A 229 3.16 -14.23 -19.37
N GLU A 230 3.98 -13.81 -20.34
CA GLU A 230 4.02 -12.43 -20.80
C GLU A 230 2.77 -12.08 -21.63
N ALA A 231 2.30 -10.83 -21.50
CA ALA A 231 1.10 -10.36 -22.19
C ALA A 231 1.18 -10.55 -23.72
N GLN A 232 2.37 -10.40 -24.29
CA GLN A 232 2.62 -10.59 -25.72
C GLN A 232 2.36 -12.03 -26.17
N ALA A 233 2.92 -13.01 -25.45
CA ALA A 233 2.71 -14.42 -25.74
C ALA A 233 1.24 -14.82 -25.56
N LEU A 234 0.57 -14.33 -24.51
CA LEU A 234 -0.85 -14.60 -24.31
C LEU A 234 -1.71 -13.96 -25.42
N GLY A 235 -1.32 -12.78 -25.91
CA GLY A 235 -2.01 -12.13 -27.02
C GLY A 235 -1.90 -12.88 -28.35
N GLU A 236 -0.78 -13.55 -28.60
CA GLU A 236 -0.63 -14.44 -29.75
C GLU A 236 -1.55 -15.67 -29.63
N LEU A 237 -1.70 -16.24 -28.43
CA LEU A 237 -2.69 -17.30 -28.19
C LEU A 237 -4.11 -16.78 -28.42
N LYS A 238 -4.43 -15.54 -28.02
CA LYS A 238 -5.76 -14.96 -28.24
C LYS A 238 -6.16 -14.95 -29.72
N GLU A 239 -5.20 -14.75 -30.63
CA GLU A 239 -5.44 -14.69 -32.08
C GLU A 239 -5.46 -16.06 -32.74
N ASN A 240 -4.64 -17.01 -32.25
CA ASN A 240 -4.37 -18.27 -32.95
C ASN A 240 -4.97 -19.52 -32.26
N ASP A 241 -5.18 -19.48 -30.94
CA ASP A 241 -5.69 -20.60 -30.14
C ASP A 241 -6.46 -20.09 -28.91
N LYS A 242 -7.74 -19.79 -29.11
CA LYS A 242 -8.63 -19.27 -28.07
C LYS A 242 -8.79 -20.22 -26.89
N GLU A 243 -8.75 -21.54 -27.11
CA GLU A 243 -8.86 -22.52 -26.03
C GLU A 243 -7.61 -22.54 -25.15
N ALA A 244 -6.41 -22.45 -25.73
CA ALA A 244 -5.18 -22.27 -24.95
C ALA A 244 -5.18 -20.94 -24.18
N TYR A 245 -5.63 -19.86 -24.80
CA TYR A 245 -5.78 -18.56 -24.14
C TYR A 245 -6.67 -18.64 -22.89
N ASP A 246 -7.86 -19.25 -23.00
CA ASP A 246 -8.79 -19.37 -21.89
C ASP A 246 -8.26 -20.30 -20.80
N ARG A 247 -7.54 -21.36 -21.16
CA ARG A 247 -6.88 -22.25 -20.18
C ARG A 247 -5.84 -21.51 -19.33
N VAL A 248 -4.94 -20.73 -19.96
CA VAL A 248 -3.92 -19.97 -19.20
C VAL A 248 -4.57 -19.06 -18.15
N LEU A 249 -5.68 -18.41 -18.48
CA LEU A 249 -6.38 -17.54 -17.55
C LEU A 249 -7.12 -18.32 -16.46
N THR A 250 -7.77 -19.44 -16.80
CA THR A 250 -8.64 -20.16 -15.86
C THR A 250 -7.92 -21.18 -14.97
N ASP A 251 -6.72 -21.65 -15.35
CA ASP A 251 -5.93 -22.61 -14.57
C ASP A 251 -5.51 -22.09 -13.19
N VAL A 252 -5.52 -20.77 -12.97
CA VAL A 252 -5.21 -20.15 -11.67
C VAL A 252 -6.41 -20.10 -10.73
N CYS A 253 -7.63 -20.33 -11.23
CA CYS A 253 -8.85 -20.29 -10.42
C CYS A 253 -8.82 -21.35 -9.31
N PHE A 254 -9.51 -21.04 -8.21
CA PHE A 254 -9.67 -21.90 -7.03
C PHE A 254 -8.37 -22.30 -6.31
N LYS A 255 -7.28 -21.55 -6.56
CA LYS A 255 -6.02 -21.64 -5.81
C LYS A 255 -5.91 -20.44 -4.87
N TYR A 256 -5.52 -20.69 -3.62
CA TYR A 256 -5.31 -19.63 -2.64
C TYR A 256 -3.96 -18.96 -2.81
N PHE A 257 -3.97 -17.64 -2.78
CA PHE A 257 -2.78 -16.81 -2.75
C PHE A 257 -2.91 -15.72 -1.69
N ASN A 258 -1.77 -15.15 -1.32
CA ASN A 258 -1.72 -13.88 -0.63
C ASN A 258 -1.69 -12.75 -1.67
N TRP A 259 -2.73 -11.92 -1.67
CA TRP A 259 -2.88 -10.79 -2.58
C TRP A 259 -2.53 -9.49 -1.88
N ARG A 260 -1.51 -8.78 -2.38
CA ARG A 260 -1.26 -7.39 -2.00
C ARG A 260 -2.12 -6.50 -2.87
N ILE A 261 -3.06 -5.79 -2.28
CA ILE A 261 -3.98 -4.88 -3.00
C ILE A 261 -3.87 -3.45 -2.51
N ASN A 262 -4.21 -2.51 -3.38
CA ASN A 262 -4.52 -1.13 -3.03
C ASN A 262 -6.02 -0.89 -3.27
N ALA A 263 -6.71 -0.43 -2.23
CA ALA A 263 -8.11 -0.04 -2.27
C ALA A 263 -8.20 1.49 -2.26
N LYS A 264 -8.89 2.06 -3.24
CA LYS A 264 -9.03 3.52 -3.37
C LYS A 264 -10.39 3.87 -3.97
N THR A 265 -10.99 4.97 -3.56
CA THR A 265 -12.15 5.53 -4.25
C THR A 265 -11.77 6.16 -5.59
N ASN A 266 -12.64 5.99 -6.59
CA ASN A 266 -12.55 6.68 -7.85
C ASN A 266 -13.92 7.30 -8.16
N THR A 267 -13.94 8.60 -8.42
CA THR A 267 -15.15 9.33 -8.80
C THR A 267 -15.13 9.57 -10.30
N TYR A 268 -16.11 9.02 -11.00
CA TYR A 268 -16.27 9.20 -12.45
C TYR A 268 -17.73 9.50 -12.75
N ASN A 269 -18.00 10.57 -13.51
CA ASN A 269 -19.35 11.06 -13.79
C ASN A 269 -20.23 11.15 -12.52
N GLU A 270 -19.70 11.79 -11.47
CA GLU A 270 -20.38 11.98 -10.16
C GLU A 270 -20.63 10.71 -9.34
N GLU A 271 -20.31 9.52 -9.89
CA GLU A 271 -20.43 8.26 -9.17
C GLU A 271 -19.09 7.88 -8.53
N THR A 272 -19.10 7.77 -7.20
CA THR A 272 -17.92 7.32 -6.44
C THR A 272 -18.01 5.81 -6.20
N ARG A 273 -17.01 5.07 -6.66
CA ARG A 273 -16.92 3.62 -6.45
C ARG A 273 -15.55 3.24 -5.90
N MET A 274 -15.52 2.21 -5.06
CA MET A 274 -14.28 1.57 -4.64
C MET A 274 -13.63 0.87 -5.82
N ARG A 275 -12.32 1.06 -5.98
CA ARG A 275 -11.48 0.34 -6.94
C ARG A 275 -10.39 -0.41 -6.17
N TYR A 276 -10.26 -1.69 -6.46
CA TYR A 276 -9.24 -2.57 -5.90
C TYR A 276 -8.25 -2.95 -7.01
N SER A 277 -6.96 -2.67 -6.79
CA SER A 277 -5.89 -2.97 -7.74
C SER A 277 -4.88 -3.91 -7.10
N VAL A 278 -4.50 -4.98 -7.80
CA VAL A 278 -3.49 -5.93 -7.34
C VAL A 278 -2.09 -5.41 -7.64
N LEU A 279 -1.27 -5.37 -6.59
CA LEU A 279 0.14 -4.98 -6.65
C LEU A 279 1.07 -6.18 -6.59
N GLY A 280 0.64 -7.26 -5.93
CA GLY A 280 1.45 -8.46 -5.74
C GLY A 280 0.57 -9.69 -5.49
N CYS A 281 1.14 -10.84 -5.83
CA CYS A 281 0.58 -12.16 -5.59
C CYS A 281 1.73 -13.06 -5.19
N ASP A 282 1.62 -13.64 -4.00
CA ASP A 282 2.62 -14.53 -3.41
C ASP A 282 1.92 -15.79 -2.89
N PRO A 283 2.64 -16.92 -2.72
CA PRO A 283 2.13 -18.05 -1.95
C PRO A 283 1.66 -17.61 -0.57
N VAL A 284 0.61 -18.24 -0.05
CA VAL A 284 0.12 -17.94 1.30
C VAL A 284 1.20 -18.28 2.33
N PRO A 285 1.64 -17.33 3.17
CA PRO A 285 2.56 -17.62 4.26
C PRO A 285 1.79 -18.23 5.44
N TYR A 286 1.54 -19.54 5.37
CA TYR A 286 0.70 -20.23 6.35
C TYR A 286 1.21 -20.13 7.78
N ASP A 287 2.54 -20.13 7.96
CA ASP A 287 3.21 -19.89 9.24
C ASP A 287 2.74 -18.58 9.91
N ARG A 288 2.72 -17.49 9.14
CA ARG A 288 2.30 -16.16 9.62
C ARG A 288 0.79 -16.01 9.66
N TYR A 289 0.09 -16.62 8.72
CA TYR A 289 -1.36 -16.57 8.64
C TYR A 289 -2.03 -17.29 9.81
N ILE A 290 -1.55 -18.47 10.17
CA ILE A 290 -2.06 -19.24 11.31
C ILE A 290 -1.85 -18.44 12.61
N ALA A 291 -0.63 -17.95 12.86
CA ALA A 291 -0.35 -17.15 14.06
C ALA A 291 -1.25 -15.90 14.18
N GLN A 292 -1.55 -15.23 13.05
CA GLN A 292 -2.45 -14.08 13.05
C GLN A 292 -3.90 -14.48 13.34
N LEU A 293 -4.35 -15.65 12.86
CA LEU A 293 -5.69 -16.17 13.16
C LEU A 293 -5.83 -16.58 14.63
N GLU A 294 -4.81 -17.22 15.21
CA GLU A 294 -4.78 -17.57 16.64
C GLU A 294 -4.89 -16.32 17.52
N GLN A 295 -4.08 -15.29 17.26
CA GLN A 295 -4.19 -14.00 17.96
C GLN A 295 -5.56 -13.33 17.78
N THR A 296 -6.20 -13.52 16.62
CA THR A 296 -7.53 -12.97 16.36
C THR A 296 -8.58 -13.74 17.16
N LEU A 297 -8.45 -15.06 17.25
CA LEU A 297 -9.33 -15.91 18.04
C LEU A 297 -9.26 -15.56 19.53
N GLU A 298 -8.05 -15.45 20.09
CA GLU A 298 -7.83 -15.05 21.49
C GLU A 298 -8.50 -13.70 21.83
N LYS A 299 -8.44 -12.73 20.91
CA LYS A 299 -9.11 -11.44 21.08
C LYS A 299 -10.63 -11.53 20.99
N LEU A 300 -11.15 -12.41 20.15
CA LEU A 300 -12.59 -12.62 20.03
C LEU A 300 -13.16 -13.35 21.24
N GLU A 301 -12.44 -14.33 21.81
CA GLU A 301 -12.83 -15.01 23.05
C GLU A 301 -12.95 -14.03 24.23
N GLN A 302 -12.12 -12.98 24.26
CA GLN A 302 -12.24 -11.91 25.27
C GLN A 302 -13.47 -11.01 25.09
N LEU A 303 -14.12 -11.04 23.92
CA LEU A 303 -15.31 -10.25 23.60
C LEU A 303 -16.62 -11.03 23.83
N GLU A 304 -16.55 -12.33 24.11
CA GLU A 304 -17.72 -13.12 24.51
C GLU A 304 -18.13 -12.76 25.94
N CYS A 305 -19.03 -11.78 26.05
CA CYS A 305 -19.88 -11.52 27.23
C CYS A 305 -21.13 -12.41 27.22
#